data_AF-A0A3N6ESY1-F1
#
_entry.id   AF-A0A3N6ESY1-F1
#
_cell.length_a   1.000
_cell.length_b   1.000
_cell.length_c   1.000
_cell.angle_alpha   90.00
_cell.angle_beta   90.00
_cell.angle_gamma   90.00
#
_symmetry.space_group_name_H-M   'P 1'
#
loop_
_entity.id
_entity.type
_entity.pdbx_description
1 polymer ?
#
loop_
_entity_poly.entity_id
_entity_poly.type
_entity_poly.pdbx_seq_one_letter_code
_entity_poly.pdbx_strand_id
1 'polypeptide(L)' 'MRDRRQGAIVNIAGMIAFSGPAPHEQLPRRAVYAGALAHLVAMSQTLSAELEGTGVKGSRSFARASSPPNFTSDRAWT' A
#
# COMPACT_ATOMS: atom_id res chain seq x y z
N MET A 1 2.38 10.03 21.40
CA MET A 1 1.55 10.96 20.60
C MET A 1 0.23 11.26 21.29
N ARG A 2 -0.54 10.26 21.76
CA ARG A 2 -1.80 10.49 22.48
C ARG A 2 -1.68 11.42 23.69
N ASP A 3 -0.70 11.20 24.58
CA ASP A 3 -0.50 12.08 25.75
C ASP A 3 0.06 13.46 25.39
N ARG A 4 0.76 13.55 24.25
CA ARG A 4 1.30 14.81 23.72
C ARG A 4 0.25 15.62 22.94
N ARG A 5 -0.93 15.03 22.66
CA ARG A 5 -2.05 15.59 21.87
C ARG A 5 -1.70 16.15 20.47
N GLN A 6 -0.48 15.92 20.00
CA GLN A 6 0.01 16.38 18.70
C GLN A 6 0.97 15.36 18.07
N GLY A 7 0.91 15.22 16.73
CA GLY A 7 1.80 14.31 15.99
C GLY A 7 1.30 13.95 14.59
N ALA A 8 2.05 13.11 13.89
CA ALA A 8 1.66 12.59 12.58
C ALA A 8 1.92 11.08 12.50
N ILE A 9 0.97 10.33 11.93
CA ILE A 9 1.08 8.90 11.67
C ILE A 9 1.05 8.72 10.15
N VAL A 10 2.10 8.10 9.59
CA VAL A 10 2.21 7.83 8.16
C VAL A 10 2.27 6.32 7.94
N ASN A 11 1.26 5.79 7.26
CA ASN A 11 1.21 4.38 6.89
C ASN A 11 1.58 4.20 5.41
N ILE A 12 2.35 3.15 5.11
CA ILE A 12 2.80 2.84 3.75
C ILE A 12 2.02 1.64 3.22
N ALA A 13 1.39 1.81 2.06
CA ALA A 13 0.73 0.74 1.34
C ALA A 13 1.22 0.65 -0.11
N GLY A 14 1.25 -0.56 -0.67
CA GLY A 14 1.53 -0.76 -2.10
C GLY A 14 0.26 -0.66 -2.95
N MET A 15 0.41 -0.32 -4.23
CA MET A 15 -0.73 -0.21 -5.16
C MET A 15 -1.54 -1.52 -5.33
N ILE A 16 -0.95 -2.68 -5.04
CA ILE A 16 -1.64 -3.99 -5.05
C ILE A 16 -2.79 -4.07 -4.03
N ALA A 17 -2.85 -3.16 -3.06
CA ALA A 17 -3.99 -3.04 -2.14
C ALA A 17 -5.34 -2.79 -2.86
N PHE A 18 -5.30 -2.28 -4.09
CA PHE A 18 -6.48 -1.97 -4.90
C PHE A 18 -6.78 -3.01 -5.99
N SER A 19 -5.98 -4.08 -6.09
CA SER A 19 -6.26 -5.13 -7.07
C SER A 19 -7.47 -5.96 -6.60
N GLY A 20 -8.50 -6.06 -7.45
CA GLY A 20 -9.65 -6.94 -7.21
C GLY A 20 -9.29 -8.43 -7.29
N PRO A 21 -10.24 -9.33 -7.00
CA PRO A 21 -10.03 -10.77 -7.10
C PRO A 21 -9.59 -11.14 -8.53
N ALA A 22 -8.36 -11.63 -8.67
CA ALA A 22 -7.87 -12.15 -9.95
C ALA A 22 -8.34 -13.61 -10.12
N PRO A 23 -8.67 -14.06 -11.35
CA PRO A 23 -8.97 -15.46 -11.64
C PRO A 23 -7.90 -16.40 -11.08
N HIS A 24 -8.28 -17.62 -10.68
CA HIS A 24 -7.38 -18.56 -10.01
C HIS A 24 -6.08 -18.85 -10.79
N GLU A 25 -6.12 -18.78 -12.12
CA GLU A 25 -4.95 -18.93 -13.00
C GLU A 25 -3.90 -17.81 -12.83
N GLN A 26 -4.32 -16.66 -12.27
CA GLN A 26 -3.49 -15.49 -11.99
C GLN A 26 -3.25 -15.28 -10.51
N LEU A 27 -3.76 -16.16 -9.62
CA LEU A 27 -3.57 -16.04 -8.17
C LEU A 27 -2.07 -15.95 -7.86
N PRO A 28 -1.55 -14.77 -7.52
CA PRO A 28 -0.16 -14.65 -7.16
C PRO A 28 -0.04 -15.27 -5.76
N ARG A 29 1.16 -15.72 -5.39
CA ARG A 29 1.56 -16.08 -4.00
C ARG A 29 1.41 -14.91 -2.99
N ARG A 30 0.62 -13.89 -3.31
CA ARG A 30 0.53 -12.57 -2.72
C ARG A 30 -0.91 -12.21 -2.34
N ALA A 31 -1.89 -13.12 -2.43
CA ALA A 31 -3.28 -12.83 -2.03
C ALA A 31 -3.35 -12.33 -0.58
N VAL A 32 -2.64 -13.00 0.34
CA VAL A 32 -2.53 -12.56 1.75
C VAL A 32 -1.83 -11.20 1.86
N TYR A 33 -0.76 -10.97 1.10
CA TYR A 33 -0.04 -9.69 1.09
C TYR A 33 -0.92 -8.54 0.57
N ALA A 34 -1.65 -8.75 -0.53
CA ALA A 34 -2.58 -7.79 -1.10
C ALA A 34 -3.73 -7.50 -0.12
N GLY A 35 -4.30 -8.53 0.50
CA GLY A 35 -5.33 -8.40 1.52
C GLY A 35 -4.85 -7.64 2.76
N ALA A 36 -3.63 -7.90 3.23
CA ALA A 36 -3.03 -7.18 4.34
C ALA A 36 -2.83 -5.69 4.01
N LEU A 37 -2.37 -5.37 2.81
CA LEU A 37 -2.23 -3.97 2.36
C LEU A 37 -3.59 -3.28 2.20
N ALA A 38 -4.60 -3.98 1.68
CA ALA A 38 -5.97 -3.46 1.59
C ALA A 38 -6.55 -3.16 2.98
N HIS A 39 -6.32 -4.06 3.95
CA HIS A 39 -6.71 -3.84 5.35
C HIS A 39 -6.00 -2.61 5.94
N LEU A 40 -4.70 -2.47 5.71
CA LEU A 40 -3.93 -1.31 6.20
C LEU A 40 -4.46 0.01 5.63
N VAL A 41 -4.85 0.02 4.36
CA VAL A 41 -5.48 1.17 3.69
C VAL A 41 -6.83 1.52 4.32
N ALA A 42 -7.68 0.52 4.58
CA ALA A 42 -8.97 0.72 5.24
C ALA A 42 -8.81 1.22 6.69
N MET A 43 -7.97 0.54 7.48
CA MET A 43 -7.69 0.91 8.87
C MET A 43 -7.17 2.34 8.99
N SER A 44 -6.28 2.76 8.09
CA SER A 44 -5.76 4.12 8.09
C SER A 44 -6.84 5.16 7.72
N GLN A 45 -7.80 4.81 6.86
CA GLN A 45 -8.93 5.70 6.50
C GLN A 45 -9.80 5.95 7.73
N THR A 46 -10.19 4.87 8.41
CA THR A 46 -10.93 4.94 9.67
C THR A 46 -10.16 5.75 10.70
N LEU A 47 -8.86 5.45 10.90
CA LEU A 47 -8.03 6.17 11.86
C LEU A 47 -7.92 7.67 11.53
N SER A 48 -7.83 8.03 10.25
CA SER A 48 -7.79 9.44 9.85
C SER A 48 -9.06 10.17 10.25
N ALA A 49 -10.23 9.54 10.05
CA ALA A 49 -11.52 10.11 10.41
C ALA A 49 -11.67 10.25 11.93
N GLU A 50 -11.27 9.22 12.71
CA GLU A 50 -11.29 9.27 14.18
C GLU A 50 -10.35 10.35 14.76
N LEU A 51 -9.32 10.74 14.01
CA LEU A 51 -8.35 11.76 14.41
C LEU A 51 -8.73 13.17 13.93
N GLU A 52 -9.81 13.33 13.14
CA GLU A 52 -10.30 14.65 12.75
C GLU A 52 -10.67 15.47 13.99
N GLY A 53 -10.30 16.75 13.98
CA GLY A 53 -10.47 17.63 15.14
C GLY A 53 -9.45 17.41 16.28
N THR A 54 -8.56 16.42 16.17
CA THR A 54 -7.41 16.27 17.09
C THR A 54 -6.15 16.93 16.53
N GLY A 55 -5.15 17.18 17.38
CA GLY A 55 -3.84 17.66 16.93
C GLY A 55 -2.98 16.61 16.21
N VAL A 56 -3.51 15.41 15.98
CA VAL A 56 -2.79 14.29 15.35
C VAL A 56 -3.27 14.10 13.91
N LYS A 57 -2.34 14.08 12.95
CA LYS A 57 -2.65 13.90 11.52
C LYS A 57 -2.39 12.45 11.08
N GLY A 58 -3.35 11.82 10.44
CA GLY A 58 -3.18 10.51 9.78
C GLY A 58 -2.99 10.68 8.27
N SER A 59 -1.96 10.08 7.69
CA SER A 59 -1.77 10.06 6.24
C SER A 59 -1.35 8.67 5.74
N ARG A 60 -1.66 8.40 4.47
CA ARG A 60 -1.25 7.20 3.75
C ARG A 60 -0.36 7.61 2.59
N SER A 61 0.75 6.90 2.40
CA SER A 61 1.58 7.04 1.23
C SER A 61 1.59 5.74 0.45
N PHE A 62 1.46 5.85 -0.87
CA PHE A 62 1.48 4.69 -1.76
C PHE A 62 2.86 4.57 -2.40
N ALA A 63 3.51 3.44 -2.18
CA ALA A 63 4.74 3.14 -2.88
C ALA A 63 4.41 2.91 -4.37
N ARG A 64 4.84 3.83 -5.23
CA ARG A 64 4.78 3.67 -6.69
C ARG A 64 5.65 2.49 -7.08
N ALA A 65 5.09 1.52 -7.80
CA ALA A 65 5.88 0.47 -8.42
C ALA A 65 6.80 1.12 -9.47
N SER A 66 8.11 1.06 -9.25
CA SER A 66 9.10 1.42 -10.26
C SER A 66 9.28 0.26 -11.24
N SER A 67 9.10 0.46 -12.56
CA SER A 67 9.88 -0.14 -13.70
C SER A 67 9.15 -0.10 -15.07
N PRO A 68 9.83 -0.17 -16.28
CA PRO A 68 11.23 0.16 -16.68
C PRO A 68 11.34 0.82 -18.13
N PRO A 69 12.52 0.96 -18.79
CA PRO A 69 13.16 -0.16 -19.53
C PRO A 69 14.71 -0.24 -19.39
N ASN A 70 15.25 -1.47 -19.45
CA ASN A 70 16.44 -1.87 -20.23
C ASN A 70 16.82 -3.31 -19.88
N PHE A 71 16.17 -4.28 -20.53
CA PHE A 71 16.83 -5.55 -20.84
C PHE A 71 17.75 -5.32 -22.05
N THR A 72 18.90 -4.69 -21.83
CA THR A 72 20.05 -4.88 -22.70
C THR A 72 20.80 -6.09 -22.18
N SER A 73 20.35 -7.28 -22.57
CA SER A 73 21.19 -8.47 -22.61
C SER A 73 20.76 -9.31 -23.80
N ASP A 74 21.25 -8.87 -24.96
CA ASP A 74 21.92 -9.71 -25.95
C ASP A 74 22.12 -11.17 -25.49
N ARG A 75 21.14 -12.03 -25.80
CA ARG A 75 21.19 -13.51 -25.94
C ARG A 75 19.78 -14.10 -25.79
N ALA A 76 19.16 -14.45 -26.93
CA ALA A 76 18.27 -15.62 -27.10
C ALA A 76 17.56 -15.57 -28.47
N TRP A 77 18.34 -15.58 -29.56
CA TRP A 77 17.90 -16.10 -30.86
C TRP A 77 19.08 -16.87 -31.47
N THR A 78 19.29 -18.07 -30.93
CA THR A 78 19.95 -19.21 -31.58
C THR A 78 19.18 -20.44 -31.16
#